data_AF-W6YH81-F1
#
_entry.id   AF-W6YH81-F1
#
_cell.length_a   1.000
_cell.length_b   1.000
_cell.length_c   1.000
_cell.angle_alpha   90.00
_cell.angle_beta   90.00
_cell.angle_gamma   90.00
#
_symmetry.space_group_name_H-M   'P 1'
#
loop_
_entity.id
_entity.type
_entity.pdbx_description
1 polymer ?
#
loop_
_entity_poly.entity_id
_entity_poly.type
_entity_poly.pdbx_seq_one_letter_code
_entity_poly.pdbx_strand_id
1 'polypeptide(L)'
;MSAEQFSKLSLGGDMVTTRAGAARAARANSQSSKSEHSNQDQPLPSVEPTVSPTPSLVISTKNLQYNVSAFDNDLRRRARKGLEGKDIRMKYCAISEDEESPDGSPKKYFYLDDDITVAIGGELRRPRCSCGANETGIACKHIYWVGDQIMSTAYDDMVKTPLHLSPDGSKIEDVKPDNILDTKGLVNIANDLKWVYRNDEVPEDDEDMREAITDMLSCFAPQEELPGEFKWPESPLTSERSKKYQDLADLITEYANRDASLYLRVRRIIDPDFESRVFFEKVDNRIESTFNALEEYVAKGPTKNSFLDALRFDVPSCAKKLTALVCAIEDFYQNHSQVEDVAVRAAGALIKILDRVTDRNENAYENITWEWEAPSDPNQSNLYVALIGAYDDGDSPFVLDALGSLPQEDVYRNHWETLQDIEKKLTEYGASLQYINIFRNIVYEPRKRPGSEVREREPKRAMQ
;
A
#
# COMPACT_ATOMS: atom_id res chain seq x y z
N MET A 1 -26.47 -55.74 13.22
CA MET A 1 -25.01 -55.95 13.03
C MET A 1 -24.40 -55.93 14.43
N SER A 2 -23.77 -57.03 14.88
CA SER A 2 -23.33 -57.21 16.28
C SER A 2 -21.93 -56.65 16.53
N ALA A 3 -21.63 -56.38 17.80
CA ALA A 3 -20.39 -55.76 18.31
C ALA A 3 -19.09 -56.54 18.00
N GLU A 4 -19.18 -57.77 17.49
CA GLU A 4 -18.03 -58.60 17.13
C GLU A 4 -17.33 -58.15 15.82
N GLN A 5 -17.97 -57.29 15.02
CA GLN A 5 -17.33 -56.70 13.84
C GLN A 5 -16.42 -55.50 14.17
N PHE A 6 -16.49 -54.94 15.38
CA PHE A 6 -15.66 -53.81 15.81
C PHE A 6 -14.32 -54.22 16.44
N SER A 7 -14.14 -55.48 16.86
CA SER A 7 -12.91 -55.92 17.54
C SER A 7 -11.74 -56.26 16.60
N LYS A 8 -11.94 -56.19 15.28
CA LYS A 8 -10.87 -56.40 14.27
C LYS A 8 -10.25 -55.11 13.74
N LEU A 9 -10.67 -53.94 14.22
CA LEU A 9 -10.05 -52.66 13.87
C LEU A 9 -9.15 -52.19 15.02
N SER A 10 -8.01 -52.86 15.18
CA SER A 10 -6.95 -52.35 16.04
C SER A 10 -6.19 -51.25 15.28
N LEU A 11 -6.43 -50.00 15.66
CA LEU A 11 -5.66 -48.82 15.26
C LEU A 11 -4.33 -48.83 16.00
N GLY A 12 -3.34 -49.50 15.42
CA GLY A 12 -1.94 -49.40 15.81
C GLY A 12 -1.11 -49.00 14.60
N GLY A 13 -0.94 -47.70 14.36
CA GLY A 13 -0.06 -47.16 13.33
C GLY A 13 -0.19 -45.65 13.21
N ASP A 14 0.93 -44.95 13.35
CA ASP A 14 1.04 -43.49 13.34
C ASP A 14 0.24 -42.83 12.22
N MET A 15 -0.55 -41.82 12.60
CA MET A 15 -1.27 -40.95 11.67
C MET A 15 -0.28 -40.14 10.83
N VAL A 16 -0.30 -40.38 9.53
CA VAL A 16 0.46 -39.61 8.55
C VAL A 16 -0.34 -38.37 8.17
N THR A 17 0.13 -37.19 8.55
CA THR A 17 -0.56 -35.90 8.37
C THR A 17 -0.28 -35.19 7.04
N THR A 18 0.44 -35.82 6.10
CA THR A 18 0.74 -35.21 4.79
C THR A 18 0.62 -36.17 3.63
N ARG A 19 0.19 -35.64 2.47
CA ARG A 19 -0.02 -36.39 1.21
C ARG A 19 1.26 -37.09 0.71
N ALA A 20 2.44 -36.60 1.10
CA ALA A 20 3.74 -37.20 0.80
C ALA A 20 4.03 -38.48 1.61
N GLY A 21 3.49 -38.61 2.83
CA GLY A 21 3.70 -39.81 3.65
C GLY A 21 2.80 -40.99 3.22
N ALA A 22 1.59 -40.73 2.71
CA ALA A 22 0.71 -41.76 2.18
C ALA A 22 1.31 -42.49 0.97
N ALA A 23 2.08 -41.78 0.13
CA ALA A 23 2.77 -42.35 -1.02
C ALA A 23 3.97 -43.25 -0.65
N ARG A 24 4.60 -43.02 0.51
CA ARG A 24 5.69 -43.89 1.01
C ARG A 24 5.16 -45.16 1.66
N ALA A 25 4.06 -45.09 2.41
CA ALA A 25 3.41 -46.26 3.01
C ALA A 25 2.86 -47.23 1.95
N ALA A 26 2.32 -46.71 0.83
CA ALA A 26 1.83 -47.53 -0.27
C ALA A 26 2.92 -48.34 -1.00
N ARG A 27 4.19 -47.87 -0.97
CA ARG A 27 5.31 -48.58 -1.60
C ARG A 27 5.86 -49.72 -0.74
N ALA A 28 5.76 -49.60 0.59
CA ALA A 28 6.26 -50.61 1.53
C ALA A 28 5.44 -51.90 1.56
N ASN A 29 4.15 -51.85 1.22
CA ASN A 29 3.23 -53.00 1.28
C ASN A 29 3.26 -53.91 0.03
N SER A 30 4.11 -53.62 -0.96
CA SER A 30 4.14 -54.32 -2.26
C SER A 30 5.12 -55.51 -2.30
N GLN A 31 5.83 -55.81 -1.19
CA GLN A 31 6.79 -56.91 -1.11
C GLN A 31 6.31 -58.02 -0.16
N SER A 32 5.16 -58.63 -0.43
CA SER A 32 4.86 -59.97 0.09
C SER A 32 3.69 -60.61 -0.64
N SER A 33 3.98 -61.41 -1.68
CA SER A 33 3.26 -62.65 -2.03
C SER A 33 3.89 -63.26 -3.29
N LYS A 34 4.76 -64.27 -3.09
CA LYS A 34 5.11 -65.26 -4.10
C LYS A 34 4.05 -66.36 -4.09
N SER A 35 3.48 -66.69 -5.23
CA SER A 35 3.04 -68.05 -5.55
C SER A 35 3.00 -68.25 -7.06
N GLU A 36 3.46 -69.43 -7.45
CA GLU A 36 3.79 -69.88 -8.80
C GLU A 36 2.54 -70.35 -9.55
N HIS A 37 2.46 -70.09 -10.86
CA HIS A 37 2.19 -71.17 -11.83
C HIS A 37 2.54 -70.79 -13.27
N SER A 38 3.31 -71.69 -13.87
CA SER A 38 3.72 -71.81 -15.28
C SER A 38 2.55 -71.83 -16.27
N ASN A 39 2.70 -71.13 -17.40
CA ASN A 39 2.61 -71.76 -18.73
C ASN A 39 3.28 -70.90 -19.82
N GLN A 40 3.99 -71.61 -20.68
CA GLN A 40 4.74 -71.14 -21.84
C GLN A 40 3.79 -70.68 -22.95
N ASP A 41 4.12 -69.56 -23.60
CA ASP A 41 3.86 -69.35 -25.04
C ASP A 41 4.90 -68.37 -25.60
N GLN A 42 5.47 -68.73 -26.75
CA GLN A 42 6.52 -67.97 -27.45
C GLN A 42 5.96 -66.75 -28.18
N PRO A 43 6.76 -65.69 -28.40
CA PRO A 43 6.28 -64.39 -28.87
C PRO A 43 6.23 -64.31 -30.41
N LEU A 44 5.13 -63.77 -30.94
CA LEU A 44 5.07 -63.23 -32.31
C LEU A 44 5.70 -61.81 -32.32
N PRO A 45 6.48 -61.44 -33.35
CA PRO A 45 7.08 -60.12 -33.42
C PRO A 45 5.99 -59.08 -33.74
N SER A 46 5.64 -58.27 -32.74
CA SER A 46 4.79 -57.11 -32.92
C SER A 46 5.60 -56.04 -33.65
N VAL A 47 5.21 -55.75 -34.90
CA VAL A 47 5.70 -54.63 -35.69
C VAL A 47 5.34 -53.35 -34.95
N GLU A 48 6.33 -52.63 -34.43
CA GLU A 48 6.14 -51.26 -33.95
C GLU A 48 5.70 -50.39 -35.14
N PRO A 49 4.52 -49.74 -35.10
CA PRO A 49 4.24 -48.71 -36.08
C PRO A 49 5.14 -47.52 -35.74
N THR A 50 6.00 -47.18 -36.70
CA THR A 50 6.84 -45.98 -36.68
C THR A 50 5.91 -44.75 -36.67
N VAL A 51 5.57 -44.26 -35.48
CA VAL A 51 4.75 -43.06 -35.32
C VAL A 51 5.61 -41.86 -35.67
N SER A 52 5.38 -41.29 -36.85
CA SER A 52 5.83 -39.94 -37.17
C SER A 52 5.33 -38.99 -36.09
N PRO A 53 6.15 -38.13 -35.46
CA PRO A 53 5.68 -37.31 -34.35
C PRO A 53 4.76 -36.23 -34.91
N THR A 54 3.45 -36.41 -34.74
CA THR A 54 2.49 -35.31 -34.88
C THR A 54 2.94 -34.22 -33.91
N PRO A 55 3.15 -32.96 -34.35
CA PRO A 55 3.59 -31.90 -33.46
C PRO A 55 2.56 -31.73 -32.34
N SER A 56 2.98 -31.95 -31.09
CA SER A 56 2.16 -31.70 -29.91
C SER A 56 2.24 -30.21 -29.60
N LEU A 57 1.37 -29.46 -30.26
CA LEU A 57 1.20 -28.03 -30.02
C LEU A 57 0.29 -27.79 -28.80
N VAL A 58 0.64 -26.80 -27.99
CA VAL A 58 -0.15 -26.31 -26.86
C VAL A 58 -0.33 -24.81 -27.03
N ILE A 59 -1.56 -24.32 -26.89
CA ILE A 59 -1.86 -22.88 -26.95
C ILE A 59 -2.04 -22.39 -25.52
N SER A 60 -1.28 -21.37 -25.13
CA SER A 60 -1.36 -20.82 -23.78
C SER A 60 -2.56 -19.89 -23.60
N THR A 61 -2.82 -19.53 -22.34
CA THR A 61 -3.84 -18.52 -21.99
C THR A 61 -3.57 -17.14 -22.61
N LYS A 62 -2.32 -16.85 -23.01
CA LYS A 62 -1.91 -15.63 -23.71
C LYS A 62 -1.95 -15.76 -25.24
N ASN A 63 -2.55 -16.84 -25.75
CA ASN A 63 -2.66 -17.14 -27.18
C ASN A 63 -1.31 -17.35 -27.88
N LEU A 64 -0.26 -17.69 -27.11
CA LEU A 64 1.04 -18.10 -27.64
C LEU A 64 1.01 -19.60 -27.94
N GLN A 65 1.58 -20.01 -29.07
CA GLN A 65 1.65 -21.41 -29.47
C GLN A 65 3.00 -21.99 -29.07
N TYR A 66 3.00 -23.15 -28.41
CA TYR A 66 4.20 -23.83 -27.95
C TYR A 66 4.30 -25.25 -28.51
N ASN A 67 5.48 -25.61 -29.01
CA ASN A 67 5.79 -26.96 -29.46
C ASN A 67 6.44 -27.76 -28.33
N VAL A 68 5.73 -28.77 -27.79
CA VAL A 68 6.21 -29.64 -26.71
C VAL A 68 6.54 -31.06 -27.20
N SER A 69 6.72 -31.24 -28.50
CA SER A 69 6.98 -32.55 -29.12
C SER A 69 8.29 -33.17 -28.63
N ALA A 70 9.29 -32.36 -28.27
CA ALA A 70 10.58 -32.83 -27.78
C ALA A 70 10.54 -33.37 -26.34
N PHE A 71 9.48 -33.10 -25.58
CA PHE A 71 9.37 -33.49 -24.17
C PHE A 71 8.86 -34.92 -23.99
N ASP A 72 9.20 -35.54 -22.85
CA ASP A 72 8.57 -36.79 -22.44
C ASP A 72 7.10 -36.59 -22.02
N ASN A 73 6.35 -37.68 -21.83
CA ASN A 73 4.91 -37.58 -21.52
C ASN A 73 4.62 -36.85 -20.20
N ASP A 74 5.49 -36.96 -19.21
CA ASP A 74 5.30 -36.31 -17.91
C ASP A 74 5.56 -34.81 -17.98
N LEU A 75 6.62 -34.40 -18.67
CA LEU A 75 6.99 -33.01 -18.89
C LEU A 75 6.02 -32.31 -19.84
N ARG A 76 5.55 -32.99 -20.90
CA ARG A 76 4.43 -32.50 -21.75
C ARG A 76 3.19 -32.20 -20.91
N ARG A 77 2.83 -33.10 -19.99
CA ARG A 77 1.68 -32.89 -19.08
C ARG A 77 1.91 -31.69 -18.15
N ARG A 78 3.13 -31.50 -17.62
CA ARG A 78 3.46 -30.35 -16.76
C ARG A 78 3.43 -29.03 -17.54
N ALA A 79 4.04 -29.00 -18.71
CA ALA A 79 4.05 -27.83 -19.59
C ALA A 79 2.62 -27.44 -20.00
N ARG A 80 1.81 -28.42 -20.45
CA ARG A 80 0.40 -28.19 -20.77
C ARG A 80 -0.38 -27.58 -19.60
N LYS A 81 -0.25 -28.17 -18.40
CA LYS A 81 -0.90 -27.65 -17.19
C LYS A 81 -0.46 -26.23 -16.81
N GLY A 82 0.78 -25.85 -17.10
CA GLY A 82 1.27 -24.49 -16.89
C GLY A 82 0.68 -23.52 -17.91
N LEU A 83 0.84 -23.83 -19.20
CA LEU A 83 0.45 -22.94 -20.31
C LEU A 83 -1.08 -22.73 -20.41
N GLU A 84 -1.86 -23.79 -20.19
CA GLU A 84 -3.33 -23.75 -20.21
C GLU A 84 -3.92 -23.43 -18.82
N GLY A 85 -3.07 -23.29 -17.80
CA GLY A 85 -3.44 -23.16 -16.39
C GLY A 85 -4.17 -21.85 -16.11
N LYS A 86 -5.50 -21.89 -16.09
CA LYS A 86 -6.36 -20.77 -15.64
C LYS A 86 -6.49 -20.69 -14.12
N ASP A 87 -6.01 -21.73 -13.42
CA ASP A 87 -6.02 -21.87 -11.96
C ASP A 87 -4.85 -21.13 -11.29
N ILE A 88 -3.76 -20.89 -12.02
CA ILE A 88 -2.58 -20.22 -11.50
C ILE A 88 -2.78 -18.70 -11.59
N ARG A 89 -2.60 -18.00 -10.47
CA ARG A 89 -2.68 -16.54 -10.39
C ARG A 89 -1.49 -15.96 -9.64
N MET A 90 -1.12 -14.74 -10.03
CA MET A 90 -0.10 -13.94 -9.35
C MET A 90 -0.70 -13.28 -8.11
N LYS A 91 -0.04 -13.40 -6.96
CA LYS A 91 -0.30 -12.59 -5.76
C LYS A 91 0.41 -11.24 -5.91
N TYR A 92 1.73 -11.28 -5.97
CA TYR A 92 2.61 -10.12 -6.20
C TYR A 92 3.97 -10.57 -6.73
N CYS A 93 4.79 -9.62 -7.18
CA CYS A 93 6.17 -9.84 -7.58
C CYS A 93 7.10 -8.85 -6.89
N ALA A 94 8.36 -9.22 -6.69
CA ALA A 94 9.35 -8.42 -5.97
C ALA A 94 10.75 -8.63 -6.56
N ILE A 95 11.65 -7.68 -6.29
CA ILE A 95 13.08 -7.82 -6.56
C ILE A 95 13.78 -8.15 -5.23
N SER A 96 14.85 -8.94 -5.26
CA SER A 96 15.70 -9.15 -4.09
C SER A 96 16.37 -7.85 -3.67
N GLU A 97 16.21 -7.47 -2.40
CA GLU A 97 16.89 -6.32 -1.78
C GLU A 97 18.40 -6.58 -1.58
N ASP A 98 18.81 -7.85 -1.47
CA ASP A 98 20.12 -8.26 -0.92
C ASP A 98 21.25 -8.61 -1.91
N GLU A 99 21.10 -8.37 -3.22
CA GLU A 99 22.15 -8.80 -4.17
C GLU A 99 22.45 -7.74 -5.24
N GLU A 100 23.44 -6.88 -4.98
CA GLU A 100 24.39 -6.49 -6.03
C GLU A 100 25.08 -7.77 -6.50
N SER A 101 24.39 -8.52 -7.37
CA SER A 101 24.94 -9.73 -7.97
C SER A 101 26.21 -9.34 -8.73
N PRO A 102 27.31 -10.10 -8.67
CA PRO A 102 28.55 -9.77 -9.40
C PRO A 102 28.35 -9.68 -10.93
N ASP A 103 27.26 -10.24 -11.47
CA ASP A 103 26.82 -10.11 -12.88
C ASP A 103 25.84 -8.94 -13.14
N GLY A 104 25.46 -8.17 -12.11
CA GLY A 104 24.71 -6.91 -12.22
C GLY A 104 23.18 -7.01 -12.28
N SER A 105 22.58 -8.21 -12.42
CA SER A 105 21.11 -8.37 -12.46
C SER A 105 20.57 -8.87 -11.11
N PRO A 106 19.56 -8.23 -10.50
CA PRO A 106 18.99 -8.71 -9.25
C PRO A 106 18.06 -9.90 -9.49
N LYS A 107 17.85 -10.69 -8.43
CA LYS A 107 16.96 -11.85 -8.45
C LYS A 107 15.51 -11.39 -8.30
N LYS A 108 14.62 -12.02 -9.07
CA LYS A 108 13.22 -11.59 -9.19
C LYS A 108 12.31 -12.71 -8.68
N TYR A 109 11.39 -12.36 -7.81
CA TYR A 109 10.47 -13.28 -7.15
C TYR A 109 9.04 -13.07 -7.63
N PHE A 110 8.36 -14.17 -7.89
CA PHE A 110 6.97 -14.22 -8.32
C PHE A 110 6.20 -15.08 -7.32
N TYR A 111 5.34 -14.46 -6.52
CA TYR A 111 4.53 -15.11 -5.51
C TYR A 111 3.17 -15.43 -6.11
N LEU A 112 2.85 -16.72 -6.19
CA LEU A 112 1.61 -17.24 -6.76
C LEU A 112 0.64 -17.63 -5.64
N ASP A 113 -0.62 -17.85 -6.02
CA ASP A 113 -1.59 -18.52 -5.15
C ASP A 113 -1.05 -19.89 -4.67
N ASP A 114 -1.57 -20.38 -3.55
CA ASP A 114 -1.09 -21.59 -2.83
C ASP A 114 0.32 -21.49 -2.22
N ASP A 115 0.79 -20.25 -1.96
CA ASP A 115 2.08 -19.94 -1.32
C ASP A 115 3.29 -20.52 -2.09
N ILE A 116 3.17 -20.46 -3.42
CA ILE A 116 4.19 -20.95 -4.34
C ILE A 116 5.01 -19.76 -4.85
N THR A 117 6.32 -19.79 -4.63
CA THR A 117 7.23 -18.77 -5.13
C THR A 117 8.05 -19.32 -6.29
N VAL A 118 8.12 -18.57 -7.38
CA VAL A 118 9.04 -18.79 -8.50
C VAL A 118 10.12 -17.72 -8.47
N ALA A 119 11.39 -18.11 -8.57
CA ALA A 119 12.52 -17.20 -8.62
C ALA A 119 13.26 -17.31 -9.96
N ILE A 120 13.57 -16.17 -10.57
CA ILE A 120 14.25 -16.04 -11.86
C ILE A 120 15.36 -14.97 -11.75
N GLY A 121 16.48 -15.19 -12.42
CA GLY A 121 17.58 -14.22 -12.49
C GLY A 121 18.54 -14.20 -11.31
N GLY A 122 19.44 -13.22 -11.31
CA GLY A 122 20.59 -13.17 -10.40
C GLY A 122 21.55 -14.33 -10.66
N GLU A 123 22.09 -14.91 -9.59
CA GLU A 123 23.01 -16.06 -9.69
C GLU A 123 22.32 -17.37 -10.17
N LEU A 124 21.00 -17.36 -10.35
CA LEU A 124 20.25 -18.53 -10.77
C LEU A 124 20.46 -18.85 -12.25
N ARG A 125 21.24 -19.91 -12.52
CA ARG A 125 21.38 -20.49 -13.88
C ARG A 125 20.07 -20.98 -14.49
N ARG A 126 19.08 -21.33 -13.65
CA ARG A 126 17.75 -21.81 -14.05
C ARG A 126 16.69 -21.36 -13.03
N PRO A 127 15.43 -21.16 -13.45
CA PRO A 127 14.36 -20.81 -12.53
C PRO A 127 14.20 -21.83 -11.40
N ARG A 128 13.85 -21.34 -10.21
CA ARG A 128 13.52 -22.18 -9.05
C ARG A 128 12.08 -22.02 -8.65
N CYS A 129 11.47 -23.07 -8.10
CA CYS A 129 10.11 -23.01 -7.58
C CYS A 129 9.96 -23.77 -6.26
N SER A 130 9.23 -23.18 -5.30
CA SER A 130 9.01 -23.77 -3.96
C SER A 130 8.06 -24.98 -3.94
N CYS A 131 7.37 -25.29 -5.04
CA CYS A 131 6.40 -26.39 -5.09
C CYS A 131 7.00 -27.82 -5.02
N GLY A 132 8.33 -27.97 -4.83
CA GLY A 132 9.05 -29.25 -4.76
C GLY A 132 9.21 -30.01 -6.09
N ALA A 133 8.37 -29.75 -7.10
CA ALA A 133 8.42 -30.45 -8.38
C ALA A 133 9.60 -30.05 -9.31
N ASN A 134 10.43 -29.10 -8.86
CA ASN A 134 11.57 -28.54 -9.60
C ASN A 134 12.95 -28.97 -9.03
N GLU A 135 12.99 -29.79 -7.98
CA GLU A 135 14.24 -30.23 -7.32
C GLU A 135 15.22 -30.95 -8.27
N THR A 136 14.69 -31.71 -9.25
CA THR A 136 15.49 -32.40 -10.26
C THR A 136 16.03 -31.47 -11.35
N GLY A 137 15.73 -30.17 -11.28
CA GLY A 137 16.12 -29.19 -12.28
C GLY A 137 15.21 -29.10 -13.50
N ILE A 138 14.10 -29.83 -13.50
CA ILE A 138 13.07 -29.81 -14.55
C ILE A 138 12.01 -28.78 -14.15
N ALA A 139 11.51 -28.00 -15.11
CA ALA A 139 10.48 -27.00 -14.82
C ALA A 139 9.17 -27.64 -14.36
N CYS A 140 8.55 -27.02 -13.35
CA CYS A 140 7.20 -27.33 -12.91
C CYS A 140 6.17 -26.51 -13.71
N LYS A 141 4.87 -26.75 -13.47
CA LYS A 141 3.79 -26.00 -14.13
C LYS A 141 3.88 -24.48 -13.88
N HIS A 142 4.33 -24.06 -12.69
CA HIS A 142 4.44 -22.65 -12.29
C HIS A 142 5.55 -21.91 -13.05
N ILE A 143 6.70 -22.55 -13.28
CA ILE A 143 7.80 -21.95 -14.04
C ILE A 143 7.36 -21.71 -15.48
N TYR A 144 6.70 -22.69 -16.11
CA TYR A 144 6.18 -22.51 -17.46
C TYR A 144 5.09 -21.43 -17.54
N TRP A 145 4.21 -21.37 -16.53
CA TRP A 145 3.20 -20.31 -16.46
C TRP A 145 3.84 -18.93 -16.35
N VAL A 146 4.76 -18.70 -15.40
CA VAL A 146 5.45 -17.41 -15.23
C VAL A 146 6.20 -17.02 -16.51
N GLY A 147 6.90 -17.97 -17.13
CA GLY A 147 7.60 -17.75 -18.41
C GLY A 147 6.66 -17.32 -19.53
N ASP A 148 5.51 -17.97 -19.71
CA ASP A 148 4.48 -17.60 -20.68
C ASP A 148 3.97 -16.16 -20.46
N GLN A 149 3.69 -15.80 -19.21
CA GLN A 149 3.22 -14.46 -18.87
C GLN A 149 4.26 -13.38 -19.23
N ILE A 150 5.53 -13.60 -18.87
CA ILE A 150 6.62 -12.65 -19.19
C ILE A 150 6.80 -12.54 -20.71
N MET A 151 6.86 -13.67 -21.42
CA MET A 151 7.03 -13.70 -22.87
C MET A 151 5.91 -12.95 -23.61
N SER A 152 4.68 -13.00 -23.09
CA SER A 152 3.54 -12.27 -23.68
C SER A 152 3.71 -10.75 -23.68
N THR A 153 4.63 -10.21 -22.88
CA THR A 153 4.88 -8.76 -22.81
C THR A 153 5.98 -8.25 -23.75
N ALA A 154 6.78 -9.16 -24.33
CA ALA A 154 7.95 -8.81 -25.12
C ALA A 154 7.68 -8.78 -26.63
N TYR A 155 6.63 -9.45 -27.11
CA TYR A 155 6.43 -9.66 -28.54
C TYR A 155 4.94 -9.65 -28.93
N ASP A 156 4.50 -8.59 -29.60
CA ASP A 156 3.13 -8.45 -30.12
C ASP A 156 2.91 -9.25 -31.43
N ASP A 157 3.99 -9.60 -32.14
CA ASP A 157 3.94 -10.06 -33.54
C ASP A 157 4.31 -11.56 -33.75
N MET A 158 4.56 -12.33 -32.68
CA MET A 158 5.03 -13.73 -32.75
C MET A 158 3.94 -14.79 -32.93
N VAL A 159 2.71 -14.40 -33.29
CA VAL A 159 1.55 -15.33 -33.45
C VAL A 159 1.76 -16.38 -34.56
N LYS A 160 2.80 -16.26 -35.40
CA LYS A 160 2.98 -17.07 -36.61
C LYS A 160 3.86 -18.32 -36.47
N THR A 161 4.69 -18.43 -35.43
CA THR A 161 5.61 -19.57 -35.26
C THR A 161 5.51 -20.18 -33.87
N PRO A 162 5.31 -21.51 -33.75
CA PRO A 162 5.29 -22.19 -32.45
C PRO A 162 6.63 -22.07 -31.71
N LEU A 163 6.58 -21.61 -30.47
CA LEU A 163 7.72 -21.42 -29.57
C LEU A 163 8.16 -22.75 -28.94
N HIS A 164 9.48 -22.96 -28.82
CA HIS A 164 10.05 -24.13 -28.14
C HIS A 164 10.36 -23.81 -26.68
N LEU A 165 9.98 -24.69 -25.76
CA LEU A 165 10.30 -24.56 -24.34
C LEU A 165 11.56 -25.35 -24.00
N SER A 166 12.44 -24.80 -23.16
CA SER A 166 13.51 -25.59 -22.56
C SER A 166 12.97 -26.50 -21.43
N PRO A 167 13.50 -27.71 -21.22
CA PRO A 167 13.01 -28.63 -20.18
C PRO A 167 13.08 -28.10 -18.74
N ASP A 168 14.03 -27.19 -18.48
CA ASP A 168 14.26 -26.54 -17.19
C ASP A 168 13.54 -25.19 -17.06
N GLY A 169 12.87 -24.73 -18.13
CA GLY A 169 12.17 -23.44 -18.19
C GLY A 169 13.07 -22.21 -18.20
N SER A 170 14.39 -22.37 -18.38
CA SER A 170 15.35 -21.25 -18.45
C SER A 170 15.26 -20.45 -19.75
N LYS A 171 14.73 -21.04 -20.83
CA LYS A 171 14.61 -20.40 -22.14
C LYS A 171 13.29 -20.74 -22.83
N ILE A 172 12.80 -19.79 -23.60
CA ILE A 172 11.71 -19.94 -24.54
C ILE A 172 12.24 -19.50 -25.90
N GLU A 173 12.35 -20.44 -26.84
CA GLU A 173 13.26 -20.37 -27.98
C GLU A 173 14.69 -20.06 -27.49
N ASP A 174 15.29 -18.98 -28.00
CA ASP A 174 16.60 -18.48 -27.60
C ASP A 174 16.54 -17.34 -26.58
N VAL A 175 15.33 -16.97 -26.14
CA VAL A 175 15.10 -15.85 -25.21
C VAL A 175 15.03 -16.37 -23.79
N LYS A 176 15.83 -15.79 -22.89
CA LYS A 176 15.70 -15.99 -21.44
C LYS A 176 14.64 -15.03 -20.90
N PRO A 177 13.63 -15.50 -20.14
CA PRO A 177 12.67 -14.62 -19.48
C PRO A 177 13.34 -13.55 -18.61
N ASP A 178 14.47 -13.88 -17.98
CA ASP A 178 15.26 -12.94 -17.19
C ASP A 178 15.76 -11.74 -17.99
N ASN A 179 16.25 -11.95 -19.22
CA ASN A 179 16.69 -10.87 -20.09
C ASN A 179 15.54 -9.89 -20.42
N ILE A 180 14.31 -10.39 -20.56
CA ILE A 180 13.12 -9.54 -20.78
C ILE A 180 12.85 -8.71 -19.52
N LEU A 181 12.91 -9.35 -18.35
CA LEU A 181 12.73 -8.68 -17.07
C LEU A 181 13.78 -7.59 -16.84
N ASP A 182 15.03 -7.82 -17.22
CA ASP A 182 16.12 -6.83 -17.13
C ASP A 182 15.97 -5.69 -18.14
N THR A 183 15.57 -6.00 -19.38
CA THR A 183 15.47 -5.00 -20.45
C THR A 183 14.26 -4.09 -20.26
N LYS A 184 13.10 -4.65 -19.90
CA LYS A 184 11.85 -3.92 -19.76
C LYS A 184 11.62 -3.41 -18.34
N GLY A 185 12.23 -4.04 -17.35
CA GLY A 185 12.00 -3.78 -15.92
C GLY A 185 10.79 -4.54 -15.38
N LEU A 186 10.92 -5.11 -14.17
CA LEU A 186 9.85 -5.86 -13.51
C LEU A 186 8.61 -4.99 -13.25
N VAL A 187 8.81 -3.71 -12.90
CA VAL A 187 7.72 -2.74 -12.65
C VAL A 187 6.84 -2.56 -13.88
N ASN A 188 7.45 -2.35 -15.06
CA ASN A 188 6.71 -2.15 -16.30
C ASN A 188 5.96 -3.41 -16.73
N ILE A 189 6.58 -4.58 -16.56
CA ILE A 189 5.92 -5.87 -16.82
C ILE A 189 4.76 -6.11 -15.87
N ALA A 190 4.92 -5.78 -14.59
CA ALA A 190 3.85 -5.88 -13.61
C ALA A 190 2.68 -4.97 -13.99
N ASN A 191 2.95 -3.74 -14.44
CA ASN A 191 1.94 -2.81 -14.92
C ASN A 191 1.18 -3.36 -16.15
N ASP A 192 1.88 -3.86 -17.16
CA ASP A 192 1.27 -4.42 -18.38
C ASP A 192 0.39 -5.64 -18.08
N LEU A 193 0.85 -6.51 -17.18
CA LEU A 193 0.14 -7.71 -16.77
C LEU A 193 -0.87 -7.45 -15.64
N LYS A 194 -0.98 -6.20 -15.17
CA LYS A 194 -1.78 -5.76 -14.02
C LYS A 194 -1.47 -6.52 -12.73
N TRP A 195 -0.25 -7.04 -12.62
CA TRP A 195 0.27 -7.66 -11.41
C TRP A 195 0.56 -6.61 -10.35
N VAL A 196 0.50 -7.05 -9.11
CA VAL A 196 0.94 -6.26 -7.97
C VAL A 196 2.45 -6.36 -7.87
N TYR A 197 3.14 -5.23 -7.84
CA TYR A 197 4.58 -5.16 -7.59
C TYR A 197 4.78 -4.69 -6.13
N ARG A 198 5.58 -5.44 -5.37
CA ARG A 198 5.97 -5.10 -4.01
C ARG A 198 7.17 -4.16 -4.09
N ASN A 199 6.94 -2.91 -3.69
CA ASN A 199 7.97 -1.93 -3.38
C ASN A 199 8.36 -2.02 -1.90
N ASP A 200 9.33 -1.21 -1.49
CA ASP A 200 9.70 -0.92 -0.10
C ASP A 200 8.54 -0.32 0.74
N GLU A 201 7.38 -0.07 0.12
CA GLU A 201 6.17 0.48 0.75
C GLU A 201 5.33 -0.56 1.51
N VAL A 202 5.72 -1.85 1.52
CA VAL A 202 5.01 -2.84 2.35
C VAL A 202 5.49 -2.74 3.78
N PRO A 203 4.58 -2.53 4.76
CA PRO A 203 4.93 -2.48 6.17
C PRO A 203 5.81 -3.65 6.61
N GLU A 204 6.87 -3.35 7.37
CA GLU A 204 7.90 -4.32 7.73
C GLU A 204 7.43 -5.29 8.82
N ASP A 205 6.59 -4.81 9.73
CA ASP A 205 6.06 -5.59 10.85
C ASP A 205 4.53 -5.50 11.01
N ASP A 206 4.02 -6.29 11.96
CA ASP A 206 2.59 -6.41 12.25
C ASP A 206 1.99 -5.10 12.79
N GLU A 207 2.78 -4.26 13.47
CA GLU A 207 2.33 -2.98 14.03
C GLU A 207 2.22 -1.92 12.92
N ASP A 208 3.24 -1.82 12.07
CA ASP A 208 3.24 -0.97 10.90
C ASP A 208 2.12 -1.37 9.92
N MET A 209 1.88 -2.68 9.75
CA MET A 209 0.80 -3.17 8.89
C MET A 209 -0.57 -2.75 9.44
N ARG A 210 -0.77 -2.88 10.75
CA ARG A 210 -1.97 -2.43 11.42
C ARG A 210 -2.15 -0.93 11.26
N GLU A 211 -1.09 -0.14 11.46
CA GLU A 211 -1.12 1.30 11.31
C GLU A 211 -1.52 1.71 9.90
N ALA A 212 -0.84 1.17 8.88
CA ALA A 212 -1.12 1.47 7.49
C ALA A 212 -2.55 1.11 7.10
N ILE A 213 -3.04 -0.10 7.46
CA ILE A 213 -4.42 -0.52 7.14
C ILE A 213 -5.46 0.34 7.85
N THR A 214 -5.20 0.70 9.10
CA THR A 214 -6.07 1.56 9.89
C THR A 214 -6.17 2.95 9.26
N ASP A 215 -5.04 3.52 8.82
CA ASP A 215 -5.00 4.81 8.12
C ASP A 215 -5.76 4.75 6.79
N MET A 216 -5.51 3.74 5.96
CA MET A 216 -6.24 3.55 4.69
C MET A 216 -7.76 3.47 4.92
N LEU A 217 -8.19 2.65 5.88
CA LEU A 217 -9.62 2.40 6.14
C LEU A 217 -10.32 3.52 6.89
N SER A 218 -9.56 4.43 7.53
CA SER A 218 -10.10 5.63 8.14
C SER A 218 -10.91 6.47 7.14
N CYS A 219 -10.60 6.39 5.83
CA CYS A 219 -11.36 7.05 4.76
C CYS A 219 -12.85 6.69 4.78
N PHE A 220 -13.20 5.48 5.20
CA PHE A 220 -14.58 5.00 5.24
C PHE A 220 -15.26 5.19 6.59
N ALA A 221 -14.55 5.73 7.58
CA ALA A 221 -15.14 6.03 8.87
C ALA A 221 -16.37 6.93 8.67
N PRO A 222 -17.50 6.60 9.29
CA PRO A 222 -18.80 7.22 9.00
C PRO A 222 -18.94 8.61 9.62
N GLN A 223 -18.08 8.92 10.57
CA GLN A 223 -17.95 10.23 11.18
C GLN A 223 -16.71 10.89 10.59
N GLU A 224 -16.61 12.21 10.74
CA GLU A 224 -15.45 12.98 10.29
C GLU A 224 -14.15 12.61 11.03
N GLU A 225 -14.08 11.49 11.76
CA GLU A 225 -12.89 10.89 12.38
C GLU A 225 -11.68 10.94 11.44
N LEU A 226 -10.63 11.61 11.92
CA LEU A 226 -9.33 11.64 11.28
C LEU A 226 -8.55 10.36 11.63
N PRO A 227 -7.51 9.99 10.85
CA PRO A 227 -6.82 8.71 11.02
C PRO A 227 -6.30 8.48 12.46
N GLY A 228 -5.73 9.51 13.09
CA GLY A 228 -5.25 9.43 14.47
C GLY A 228 -6.34 9.13 15.50
N GLU A 229 -7.56 9.60 15.29
CA GLU A 229 -8.70 9.32 16.19
C GLU A 229 -9.30 7.95 15.92
N PHE A 230 -9.31 7.54 14.66
CA PHE A 230 -9.75 6.21 14.26
C PHE A 230 -8.86 5.10 14.86
N LYS A 231 -7.58 5.38 15.13
CA LYS A 231 -6.65 4.47 15.82
C LYS A 231 -7.00 4.23 17.31
N TRP A 232 -7.63 5.18 17.99
CA TRP A 232 -7.78 5.18 19.45
C TRP A 232 -9.26 5.24 19.90
N PRO A 233 -9.96 4.08 19.96
CA PRO A 233 -11.39 4.01 20.25
C PRO A 233 -11.79 4.36 21.68
N GLU A 234 -10.83 4.48 22.61
CA GLU A 234 -11.10 4.88 24.00
C GLU A 234 -11.64 6.31 24.12
N SER A 235 -11.68 7.05 23.01
CA SER A 235 -12.44 8.30 22.93
C SER A 235 -13.91 8.06 23.31
N PRO A 236 -14.46 8.82 24.29
CA PRO A 236 -15.88 8.81 24.62
C PRO A 236 -16.81 9.13 23.45
N LEU A 237 -16.25 9.60 22.34
CA LEU A 237 -16.95 10.03 21.13
C LEU A 237 -17.02 8.93 20.05
N THR A 238 -16.31 7.81 20.22
CA THR A 238 -16.29 6.73 19.21
C THR A 238 -17.67 6.09 19.08
N SER A 239 -18.31 6.28 17.93
CA SER A 239 -19.64 5.73 17.68
C SER A 239 -19.60 4.20 17.58
N GLU A 240 -20.73 3.53 17.86
CA GLU A 240 -20.90 2.08 17.60
C GLU A 240 -20.54 1.72 16.15
N ARG A 241 -20.86 2.62 15.21
CA ARG A 241 -20.55 2.41 13.79
C ARG A 241 -19.04 2.48 13.54
N SER A 242 -18.34 3.44 14.14
CA SER A 242 -16.88 3.58 14.05
C SER A 242 -16.15 2.33 14.58
N LYS A 243 -16.61 1.78 15.70
CA LYS A 243 -16.10 0.50 16.24
C LYS A 243 -16.23 -0.66 15.24
N LYS A 244 -17.31 -0.70 14.45
CA LYS A 244 -17.48 -1.73 13.40
C LYS A 244 -16.53 -1.57 12.22
N TYR A 245 -16.12 -0.34 11.90
CA TYR A 245 -15.07 -0.13 10.90
C TYR A 245 -13.69 -0.53 11.44
N GLN A 246 -13.43 -0.34 12.74
CA GLN A 246 -12.21 -0.83 13.38
C GLN A 246 -12.17 -2.36 13.43
N ASP A 247 -13.26 -3.02 13.84
CA ASP A 247 -13.38 -4.50 13.81
C ASP A 247 -13.05 -5.03 12.39
N LEU A 248 -13.47 -4.31 11.35
CA LEU A 248 -13.15 -4.64 9.96
C LEU A 248 -11.68 -4.38 9.60
N ALA A 249 -11.10 -3.28 10.08
CA ALA A 249 -9.68 -2.96 9.87
C ALA A 249 -8.77 -4.00 10.54
N ASP A 250 -9.09 -4.42 11.76
CA ASP A 250 -8.37 -5.48 12.48
C ASP A 250 -8.45 -6.81 11.72
N LEU A 251 -9.64 -7.16 11.21
CA LEU A 251 -9.79 -8.39 10.41
C LEU A 251 -8.95 -8.34 9.13
N ILE A 252 -8.98 -7.22 8.40
CA ILE A 252 -8.18 -7.05 7.18
C ILE A 252 -6.68 -7.11 7.51
N THR A 253 -6.28 -6.54 8.64
CA THR A 253 -4.89 -6.59 9.15
C THR A 253 -4.45 -8.03 9.43
N GLU A 254 -5.26 -8.82 10.13
CA GLU A 254 -4.96 -10.23 10.40
C GLU A 254 -4.71 -11.02 9.10
N TYR A 255 -5.53 -10.77 8.07
CA TYR A 255 -5.35 -11.41 6.77
C TYR A 255 -4.15 -10.86 5.99
N ALA A 256 -3.86 -9.56 6.10
CA ALA A 256 -2.72 -8.93 5.45
C ALA A 256 -1.38 -9.38 6.03
N ASN A 257 -1.29 -9.57 7.36
CA ASN A 257 -0.08 -10.12 8.01
C ASN A 257 0.22 -11.54 7.51
N ARG A 258 -0.81 -12.33 7.18
CA ARG A 258 -0.65 -13.67 6.59
C ARG A 258 -0.33 -13.63 5.10
N ASP A 259 -0.87 -12.65 4.38
CA ASP A 259 -0.73 -12.51 2.94
C ASP A 259 -0.65 -11.03 2.56
N ALA A 260 0.58 -10.51 2.42
CA ALA A 260 0.85 -9.13 2.03
C ALA A 260 0.22 -8.73 0.68
N SER A 261 -0.21 -9.70 -0.15
CA SER A 261 -0.96 -9.40 -1.37
C SER A 261 -2.32 -8.76 -1.08
N LEU A 262 -2.93 -9.05 0.08
CA LEU A 262 -4.15 -8.39 0.50
C LEU A 262 -3.90 -6.91 0.77
N TYR A 263 -2.87 -6.58 1.55
CA TYR A 263 -2.46 -5.19 1.79
C TYR A 263 -2.28 -4.42 0.49
N LEU A 264 -1.46 -4.97 -0.42
CA LEU A 264 -1.18 -4.32 -1.69
C LEU A 264 -2.43 -4.16 -2.58
N ARG A 265 -3.37 -5.11 -2.52
CA ARG A 265 -4.66 -4.98 -3.23
C ARG A 265 -5.53 -3.90 -2.60
N VAL A 266 -5.56 -3.80 -1.27
CA VAL A 266 -6.28 -2.74 -0.55
C VAL A 266 -5.66 -1.37 -0.88
N ARG A 267 -4.34 -1.24 -0.82
CA ARG A 267 -3.59 -0.01 -1.20
C ARG A 267 -3.81 0.41 -2.65
N ARG A 268 -4.06 -0.55 -3.55
CA ARG A 268 -4.45 -0.24 -4.94
C ARG A 268 -5.88 0.28 -5.08
N ILE A 269 -6.78 -0.12 -4.17
CA ILE A 269 -8.17 0.36 -4.15
C ILE A 269 -8.25 1.72 -3.46
N ILE A 270 -7.50 1.87 -2.37
CA ILE A 270 -7.39 3.06 -1.55
C ILE A 270 -6.01 3.65 -1.82
N ASP A 271 -5.90 4.38 -2.93
CA ASP A 271 -4.65 5.00 -3.33
C ASP A 271 -4.36 6.26 -2.49
N PRO A 272 -3.08 6.70 -2.41
CA PRO A 272 -2.70 7.87 -1.62
C PRO A 272 -3.42 9.17 -2.01
N ASP A 273 -3.79 9.32 -3.30
CA ASP A 273 -4.53 10.50 -3.77
C ASP A 273 -5.95 10.53 -3.22
N PHE A 274 -6.64 9.39 -3.25
CA PHE A 274 -7.96 9.24 -2.65
C PHE A 274 -7.92 9.50 -1.13
N GLU A 275 -6.93 8.96 -0.43
CA GLU A 275 -6.73 9.21 1.00
C GLU A 275 -6.56 10.68 1.32
N SER A 276 -5.67 11.36 0.58
CA SER A 276 -5.47 12.79 0.72
C SER A 276 -6.77 13.58 0.54
N ARG A 277 -7.52 13.29 -0.54
CA ARG A 277 -8.77 13.99 -0.83
C ARG A 277 -9.79 13.81 0.29
N VAL A 278 -10.00 12.58 0.75
CA VAL A 278 -10.96 12.29 1.83
C VAL A 278 -10.50 12.90 3.16
N PHE A 279 -9.20 12.85 3.46
CA PHE A 279 -8.65 13.47 4.66
C PHE A 279 -8.95 14.97 4.69
N PHE A 280 -8.63 15.70 3.61
CA PHE A 280 -8.87 17.13 3.55
C PHE A 280 -10.35 17.50 3.49
N GLU A 281 -11.20 16.68 2.87
CA GLU A 281 -12.66 16.85 2.95
C GLU A 281 -13.16 16.77 4.41
N LYS A 282 -12.67 15.80 5.19
CA LYS A 282 -13.00 15.68 6.62
C LYS A 282 -12.46 16.85 7.44
N VAL A 283 -11.21 17.28 7.18
CA VAL A 283 -10.62 18.45 7.84
C VAL A 283 -11.46 19.70 7.54
N ASP A 284 -11.85 19.92 6.29
CA ASP A 284 -12.68 21.06 5.90
C ASP A 284 -14.03 21.06 6.61
N ASN A 285 -14.71 19.92 6.66
CA ASN A 285 -15.97 19.79 7.36
C ASN A 285 -15.82 20.05 8.87
N ARG A 286 -14.72 19.59 9.48
CA ARG A 286 -14.42 19.86 10.89
C ARG A 286 -14.12 21.31 11.19
N ILE A 287 -13.41 22.00 10.29
CA ILE A 287 -13.18 23.43 10.39
C ILE A 287 -14.54 24.14 10.44
N GLU A 288 -15.44 23.86 9.47
CA GLU A 288 -16.78 24.45 9.44
C GLU A 288 -17.60 24.10 10.70
N SER A 289 -17.62 22.83 11.08
CA SER A 289 -18.37 22.34 12.24
C SER A 289 -17.88 22.97 13.55
N THR A 290 -16.57 23.18 13.69
CA THR A 290 -15.96 23.81 14.88
C THR A 290 -16.39 25.28 15.00
N PHE A 291 -16.36 26.05 13.91
CA PHE A 291 -16.82 27.44 13.91
C PHE A 291 -18.34 27.53 14.12
N ASN A 292 -19.13 26.71 13.42
CA ASN A 292 -20.59 26.69 13.57
C ASN A 292 -21.02 26.31 14.99
N ALA A 293 -20.31 25.37 15.63
CA ALA A 293 -20.61 24.97 17.00
C ALA A 293 -20.28 26.08 18.01
N LEU A 294 -19.21 26.86 17.78
CA LEU A 294 -18.91 28.04 18.58
C LEU A 294 -20.00 29.12 18.41
N GLU A 295 -20.43 29.39 17.17
CA GLU A 295 -21.50 30.35 16.89
C GLU A 295 -22.82 29.94 17.55
N GLU A 296 -23.18 28.65 17.47
CA GLU A 296 -24.36 28.12 18.14
C GLU A 296 -24.25 28.25 19.68
N TYR A 297 -23.07 27.97 20.24
CA TYR A 297 -22.81 28.12 21.67
C TYR A 297 -22.93 29.57 22.12
N VAL A 298 -22.36 30.52 21.38
CA VAL A 298 -22.48 31.95 21.67
C VAL A 298 -23.95 32.39 21.61
N ALA A 299 -24.68 31.96 20.59
CA ALA A 299 -26.06 32.38 20.36
C ALA A 299 -27.08 31.78 21.36
N LYS A 300 -26.91 30.51 21.75
CA LYS A 300 -27.91 29.77 22.54
C LYS A 300 -27.44 29.39 23.95
N GLY A 301 -26.15 29.50 24.23
CA GLY A 301 -25.53 29.00 25.45
C GLY A 301 -25.34 27.48 25.46
N PRO A 302 -24.82 26.93 26.57
CA PRO A 302 -24.54 25.51 26.71
C PRO A 302 -25.81 24.66 26.59
N THR A 303 -25.81 23.72 25.64
CA THR A 303 -26.85 22.71 25.50
C THR A 303 -26.84 21.78 26.72
N LYS A 304 -28.00 21.23 27.12
CA LYS A 304 -28.12 20.32 28.29
C LYS A 304 -27.22 19.07 28.25
N ASN A 305 -26.64 18.73 27.10
CA ASN A 305 -25.71 17.61 26.92
C ASN A 305 -24.23 18.05 26.89
N SER A 306 -23.94 19.35 26.88
CA SER A 306 -22.59 19.94 26.80
C SER A 306 -21.95 20.23 28.16
N PHE A 307 -22.48 19.69 29.26
CA PHE A 307 -21.93 19.92 30.61
C PHE A 307 -20.62 19.16 30.89
N LEU A 308 -20.25 18.18 30.07
CA LEU A 308 -18.91 17.61 30.07
C LEU A 308 -17.98 18.58 29.33
N ASP A 309 -16.84 18.96 29.93
CA ASP A 309 -15.87 19.88 29.31
C ASP A 309 -15.45 19.44 27.89
N ALA A 310 -15.45 18.14 27.59
CA ALA A 310 -15.17 17.60 26.25
C ALA A 310 -16.22 17.95 25.18
N LEU A 311 -17.44 18.37 25.59
CA LEU A 311 -18.58 18.70 24.73
C LEU A 311 -18.95 20.20 24.83
N ARG A 312 -18.14 21.00 25.53
CA ARG A 312 -18.28 22.46 25.52
C ARG A 312 -17.71 22.99 24.21
N PHE A 313 -18.39 23.97 23.64
CA PHE A 313 -18.02 24.62 22.39
C PHE A 313 -17.72 26.10 22.64
N ASP A 314 -17.18 26.40 23.81
CA ASP A 314 -16.69 27.74 24.15
C ASP A 314 -15.39 28.08 23.41
N VAL A 315 -14.97 29.34 23.49
CA VAL A 315 -13.75 29.85 22.84
C VAL A 315 -12.51 29.00 23.16
N PRO A 316 -12.21 28.62 24.43
CA PRO A 316 -11.06 27.76 24.73
C PRO A 316 -11.14 26.37 24.08
N SER A 317 -12.32 25.74 24.10
CA SER A 317 -12.51 24.43 23.47
C SER A 317 -12.39 24.51 21.95
N CYS A 318 -12.87 25.60 21.35
CA CYS A 318 -12.72 25.89 19.93
C CYS A 318 -11.24 26.08 19.57
N ALA A 319 -10.50 26.90 20.32
CA ALA A 319 -9.07 27.11 20.13
C ALA A 319 -8.30 25.78 20.19
N LYS A 320 -8.56 24.95 21.21
CA LYS A 320 -7.93 23.62 21.35
C LYS A 320 -8.23 22.70 20.17
N LYS A 321 -9.48 22.69 19.65
CA LYS A 321 -9.87 21.89 18.49
C LYS A 321 -9.17 22.36 17.21
N LEU A 322 -9.07 23.67 17.00
CA LEU A 322 -8.36 24.25 15.85
C LEU A 322 -6.85 23.92 15.91
N THR A 323 -6.22 24.04 17.08
CA THR A 323 -4.81 23.62 17.26
C THR A 323 -4.61 22.13 16.95
N ALA A 324 -5.51 21.26 17.44
CA ALA A 324 -5.44 19.83 17.13
C ALA A 324 -5.60 19.54 15.63
N LEU A 325 -6.45 20.31 14.92
CA LEU A 325 -6.57 20.21 13.46
C LEU A 325 -5.30 20.66 12.74
N VAL A 326 -4.64 21.73 13.19
CA VAL A 326 -3.35 22.18 12.63
C VAL A 326 -2.29 21.09 12.77
N CYS A 327 -2.14 20.49 13.97
CA CYS A 327 -1.21 19.38 14.17
C CYS A 327 -1.55 18.18 13.27
N ALA A 328 -2.83 17.83 13.14
CA ALA A 328 -3.25 16.73 12.27
C ALA A 328 -2.94 16.98 10.78
N ILE A 329 -3.08 18.22 10.31
CA ILE A 329 -2.72 18.61 8.93
C ILE A 329 -1.20 18.49 8.72
N GLU A 330 -0.42 18.98 9.69
CA GLU A 330 1.04 18.90 9.65
C GLU A 330 1.54 17.45 9.63
N ASP A 331 1.07 16.62 10.56
CA ASP A 331 1.42 15.20 10.65
C ASP A 331 1.06 14.46 9.34
N PHE A 332 -0.12 14.74 8.78
CA PHE A 332 -0.55 14.13 7.53
C PHE A 332 0.36 14.54 6.36
N TYR A 333 0.72 15.83 6.25
CA TYR A 333 1.60 16.32 5.20
C TYR A 333 3.01 15.71 5.29
N GLN A 334 3.58 15.62 6.50
CA GLN A 334 4.92 15.01 6.67
C GLN A 334 4.95 13.57 6.17
N ASN A 335 3.89 12.80 6.44
CA ASN A 335 3.77 11.41 6.02
C ASN A 335 3.43 11.23 4.53
N HIS A 336 2.90 12.27 3.87
CA HIS A 336 2.40 12.19 2.48
C HIS A 336 2.97 13.26 1.55
N SER A 337 4.16 13.79 1.86
CA SER A 337 4.80 14.87 1.10
C SER A 337 5.04 14.56 -0.39
N GLN A 338 5.07 13.27 -0.76
CA GLN A 338 5.28 12.80 -2.13
C GLN A 338 3.98 12.73 -2.96
N VAL A 339 2.81 12.86 -2.33
CA VAL A 339 1.52 12.77 -3.01
C VAL A 339 1.21 14.12 -3.66
N GLU A 340 0.72 14.06 -4.90
CA GLU A 340 0.38 15.25 -5.68
C GLU A 340 -0.70 16.10 -4.99
N ASP A 341 -0.57 17.43 -5.08
CA ASP A 341 -1.48 18.43 -4.52
C ASP A 341 -1.69 18.40 -2.99
N VAL A 342 -1.02 17.53 -2.21
CA VAL A 342 -1.16 17.51 -0.74
C VAL A 342 -0.72 18.81 -0.12
N ALA A 343 0.40 19.38 -0.58
CA ALA A 343 0.88 20.69 -0.15
C ALA A 343 -0.16 21.80 -0.39
N VAL A 344 -0.82 21.78 -1.56
CA VAL A 344 -1.86 22.74 -1.92
C VAL A 344 -3.08 22.60 -1.01
N ARG A 345 -3.53 21.37 -0.75
CA ARG A 345 -4.68 21.12 0.14
C ARG A 345 -4.37 21.47 1.59
N ALA A 346 -3.17 21.16 2.07
CA ALA A 346 -2.68 21.54 3.39
C ALA A 346 -2.65 23.07 3.53
N ALA A 347 -2.07 23.79 2.57
CA ALA A 347 -2.06 25.24 2.55
C ALA A 347 -3.48 25.82 2.58
N GLY A 348 -4.39 25.29 1.76
CA GLY A 348 -5.78 25.73 1.73
C GLY A 348 -6.50 25.57 3.08
N ALA A 349 -6.35 24.42 3.74
CA ALA A 349 -6.96 24.16 5.04
C ALA A 349 -6.38 25.07 6.15
N LEU A 350 -5.05 25.23 6.18
CA LEU A 350 -4.35 26.08 7.15
C LEU A 350 -4.71 27.57 6.97
N ILE A 351 -4.71 28.07 5.73
CA ILE A 351 -5.08 29.45 5.42
C ILE A 351 -6.54 29.71 5.76
N LYS A 352 -7.43 28.76 5.51
CA LYS A 352 -8.85 28.85 5.89
C LYS A 352 -9.04 28.95 7.40
N ILE A 353 -8.28 28.19 8.19
CA ILE A 353 -8.27 28.33 9.66
C ILE A 353 -7.78 29.74 10.03
N LEU A 354 -6.64 30.18 9.48
CA LEU A 354 -6.05 31.47 9.81
C LEU A 354 -6.98 32.65 9.46
N ASP A 355 -7.56 32.66 8.27
CA ASP A 355 -8.50 33.69 7.81
C ASP A 355 -9.70 33.80 8.76
N ARG A 356 -10.35 32.67 9.06
CA ARG A 356 -11.52 32.65 9.95
C ARG A 356 -11.22 33.02 11.40
N VAL A 357 -10.01 32.74 11.89
CA VAL A 357 -9.57 33.21 13.22
C VAL A 357 -9.31 34.71 13.18
N THR A 358 -8.67 35.22 12.12
CA THR A 358 -8.42 36.65 11.96
C THR A 358 -9.71 37.47 11.84
N ASP A 359 -10.77 36.93 11.24
CA ASP A 359 -12.08 37.59 11.19
C ASP A 359 -12.77 37.75 12.56
N ARG A 360 -12.32 37.03 13.59
CA ARG A 360 -12.99 36.94 14.89
C ARG A 360 -12.20 37.63 16.01
N ASN A 361 -11.62 38.80 15.72
CA ASN A 361 -11.04 39.65 16.75
C ASN A 361 -12.12 40.49 17.48
N GLU A 362 -13.03 39.80 18.15
CA GLU A 362 -14.09 40.41 18.95
C GLU A 362 -14.33 39.59 20.22
N ASN A 363 -14.94 40.23 21.23
CA ASN A 363 -15.38 39.51 22.41
C ASN A 363 -16.65 38.71 22.05
N ALA A 364 -16.49 37.40 21.93
CA ALA A 364 -17.55 36.48 21.55
C ALA A 364 -18.76 36.52 22.49
N TYR A 365 -18.59 37.02 23.73
CA TYR A 365 -19.63 37.02 24.75
C TYR A 365 -20.16 38.41 25.12
N GLU A 366 -19.80 39.47 24.39
CA GLU A 366 -20.21 40.83 24.73
C GLU A 366 -21.73 41.04 24.72
N ASN A 367 -22.45 40.32 23.84
CA ASN A 367 -23.88 40.49 23.60
C ASN A 367 -24.72 39.23 23.88
N ILE A 368 -24.26 38.34 24.76
CA ILE A 368 -24.99 37.10 25.05
C ILE A 368 -26.32 37.36 25.76
N THR A 369 -27.34 36.58 25.41
CA THR A 369 -28.70 36.70 25.95
C THR A 369 -29.02 35.66 27.03
N TRP A 370 -28.09 34.75 27.33
CA TRP A 370 -28.26 33.67 28.29
C TRP A 370 -27.53 33.97 29.60
N GLU A 371 -28.00 33.37 30.71
CA GLU A 371 -27.50 33.65 32.06
C GLU A 371 -26.07 33.10 32.27
N TRP A 372 -25.07 33.90 31.90
CA TRP A 372 -23.66 33.62 32.15
C TRP A 372 -22.86 34.92 32.26
N GLU A 373 -21.85 34.92 33.15
CA GLU A 373 -20.89 36.01 33.24
C GLU A 373 -19.76 35.77 32.24
N ALA A 374 -19.58 36.70 31.30
CA ALA A 374 -18.49 36.64 30.34
C ALA A 374 -17.14 36.57 31.08
N PRO A 375 -16.22 35.67 30.68
CA PRO A 375 -14.90 35.57 31.27
C PRO A 375 -14.15 36.90 31.16
N SER A 376 -13.53 37.33 32.26
CA SER A 376 -12.71 38.55 32.29
C SER A 376 -11.40 38.40 31.51
N ASP A 377 -10.96 37.17 31.26
CA ASP A 377 -9.75 36.88 30.50
C ASP A 377 -10.02 36.98 28.98
N PRO A 378 -9.33 37.87 28.24
CA PRO A 378 -9.43 37.96 26.79
C PRO A 378 -9.14 36.64 26.06
N ASN A 379 -8.26 35.79 26.61
CA ASN A 379 -7.94 34.47 26.03
C ASN A 379 -9.12 33.49 26.10
N GLN A 380 -10.09 33.75 26.98
CA GLN A 380 -11.27 32.91 27.14
C GLN A 380 -12.50 33.47 26.41
N SER A 381 -12.43 34.71 25.94
CA SER A 381 -13.57 35.44 25.36
C SER A 381 -13.36 35.86 23.90
N ASN A 382 -12.12 35.92 23.41
CA ASN A 382 -11.78 36.30 22.04
C ASN A 382 -10.88 35.22 21.40
N LEU A 383 -11.35 34.64 20.30
CA LEU A 383 -10.67 33.54 19.61
C LEU A 383 -9.35 33.97 18.96
N TYR A 384 -9.30 35.19 18.41
CA TYR A 384 -8.08 35.76 17.86
C TYR A 384 -7.01 35.92 18.94
N VAL A 385 -7.39 36.43 20.11
CA VAL A 385 -6.43 36.62 21.22
C VAL A 385 -5.93 35.27 21.72
N ALA A 386 -6.83 34.29 21.86
CA ALA A 386 -6.50 32.93 22.31
C ALA A 386 -5.49 32.18 21.42
N LEU A 387 -5.48 32.45 20.10
CA LEU A 387 -4.67 31.71 19.12
C LEU A 387 -3.52 32.51 18.50
N ILE A 388 -3.64 33.83 18.43
CA ILE A 388 -2.70 34.72 17.72
C ILE A 388 -2.21 35.85 18.65
N GLY A 389 -3.13 36.50 19.37
CA GLY A 389 -2.84 37.73 20.11
C GLY A 389 -1.92 37.56 21.33
N ALA A 390 -1.88 36.36 21.92
CA ALA A 390 -1.05 36.04 23.09
C ALA A 390 0.35 35.50 22.76
N TYR A 391 0.81 35.62 21.50
CA TYR A 391 2.10 35.04 21.08
C TYR A 391 3.30 35.65 21.83
N ASP A 392 3.95 34.84 22.67
CA ASP A 392 5.24 35.11 23.31
C ASP A 392 6.38 34.35 22.58
N ASP A 393 7.61 34.86 22.69
CA ASP A 393 8.85 34.41 22.00
C ASP A 393 9.24 32.92 22.19
N GLY A 394 8.48 32.16 22.97
CA GLY A 394 8.69 30.73 23.25
C GLY A 394 7.55 29.81 22.84
N ASP A 395 6.43 30.36 22.36
CA ASP A 395 5.27 29.58 21.94
C ASP A 395 5.36 29.23 20.45
N SER A 396 4.76 28.11 20.06
CA SER A 396 4.59 27.76 18.64
C SER A 396 3.64 28.78 18.00
N PRO A 397 3.99 29.43 16.87
CA PRO A 397 3.16 30.42 16.18
C PRO A 397 1.94 29.81 15.47
N PHE A 398 1.17 28.97 16.17
CA PHE A 398 -0.09 28.36 15.75
C PHE A 398 -0.01 27.78 14.33
N VAL A 399 -0.67 28.40 13.36
CA VAL A 399 -0.73 27.93 11.96
C VAL A 399 0.57 28.22 11.19
N LEU A 400 1.39 29.19 11.64
CA LEU A 400 2.54 29.64 10.87
C LEU A 400 3.67 28.62 10.80
N ASP A 401 3.87 27.80 11.83
CA ASP A 401 4.87 26.72 11.78
C ASP A 401 4.53 25.72 10.68
N ALA A 402 3.29 25.24 10.69
CA ALA A 402 2.78 24.31 9.69
C ALA A 402 2.83 24.92 8.27
N LEU A 403 2.45 26.20 8.10
CA LEU A 403 2.56 26.89 6.81
C LEU A 403 4.02 27.08 6.35
N GLY A 404 4.94 27.32 7.29
CA GLY A 404 6.37 27.46 7.01
C GLY A 404 7.01 26.16 6.51
N SER A 405 6.45 25.01 6.88
CA SER A 405 6.92 23.68 6.44
C SER A 405 6.54 23.33 4.99
N LEU A 406 5.58 24.06 4.40
CA LEU A 406 5.06 23.80 3.05
C LEU A 406 5.91 24.46 1.95
N PRO A 407 5.89 23.93 0.71
CA PRO A 407 6.50 24.60 -0.44
C PRO A 407 5.81 25.96 -0.68
N GLN A 408 6.57 27.05 -0.57
CA GLN A 408 6.03 28.41 -0.63
C GLN A 408 5.35 28.74 -1.97
N GLU A 409 5.70 28.04 -3.05
CA GLU A 409 5.00 28.20 -4.33
C GLU A 409 3.54 27.76 -4.25
N ASP A 410 3.24 26.68 -3.53
CA ASP A 410 1.88 26.12 -3.39
C ASP A 410 1.02 26.95 -2.44
N VAL A 411 1.65 27.52 -1.41
CA VAL A 411 1.02 28.46 -0.47
C VAL A 411 0.59 29.74 -1.18
N TYR A 412 1.47 30.34 -1.98
CA TYR A 412 1.21 31.65 -2.58
C TYR A 412 0.31 31.59 -3.82
N ARG A 413 0.56 30.66 -4.75
CA ARG A 413 -0.08 30.67 -6.08
C ARG A 413 -1.61 30.60 -6.02
N ASN A 414 -2.16 29.90 -5.03
CA ASN A 414 -3.59 29.64 -4.93
C ASN A 414 -4.32 30.53 -3.91
N HIS A 415 -3.59 31.22 -3.03
CA HIS A 415 -4.19 31.90 -1.86
C HIS A 415 -3.73 33.34 -1.64
N TRP A 416 -3.09 33.96 -2.63
CA TRP A 416 -2.54 35.32 -2.54
C TRP A 416 -3.53 36.37 -2.00
N GLU A 417 -4.75 36.42 -2.52
CA GLU A 417 -5.75 37.44 -2.11
C GLU A 417 -6.10 37.29 -0.62
N THR A 418 -6.37 36.07 -0.17
CA THR A 418 -6.66 35.76 1.24
C THR A 418 -5.47 36.09 2.14
N LEU A 419 -4.24 35.80 1.71
CA LEU A 419 -3.04 36.12 2.48
C LEU A 419 -2.82 37.64 2.64
N GLN A 420 -3.15 38.43 1.62
CA GLN A 420 -3.11 39.89 1.72
C GLN A 420 -4.14 40.43 2.72
N ASP A 421 -5.37 39.89 2.66
CA ASP A 421 -6.43 40.26 3.58
C ASP A 421 -6.08 39.90 5.03
N ILE A 422 -5.48 38.73 5.25
CA ILE A 422 -4.95 38.31 6.56
C ILE A 422 -3.86 39.28 7.04
N GLU A 423 -2.89 39.64 6.20
CA GLU A 423 -1.82 40.57 6.61
C GLU A 423 -2.37 41.92 7.08
N LYS A 424 -3.36 42.44 6.34
CA LYS A 424 -4.03 43.68 6.67
C LYS A 424 -4.72 43.57 8.02
N LYS A 425 -5.50 42.50 8.24
CA LYS A 425 -6.18 42.22 9.52
C LYS A 425 -5.19 42.10 10.69
N LEU A 426 -4.10 41.34 10.52
CA LEU A 426 -3.06 41.19 11.56
C LEU A 426 -2.43 42.54 11.95
N THR A 427 -2.21 43.41 10.97
CA THR A 427 -1.66 44.76 11.20
C THR A 427 -2.68 45.67 11.90
N GLU A 428 -3.95 45.64 11.47
CA GLU A 428 -5.04 46.43 12.06
C GLU A 428 -5.35 46.02 13.51
N TYR A 429 -5.29 44.72 13.80
CA TYR A 429 -5.57 44.16 15.12
C TYR A 429 -4.37 44.18 16.07
N GLY A 430 -3.21 44.67 15.62
CA GLY A 430 -2.04 44.84 16.47
C GLY A 430 -1.43 43.53 16.94
N ALA A 431 -1.36 42.50 16.07
CA ALA A 431 -0.61 41.27 16.37
C ALA A 431 0.85 41.59 16.74
N SER A 432 1.52 40.69 17.48
CA SER A 432 2.92 40.90 17.84
C SER A 432 3.79 41.08 16.58
N LEU A 433 4.77 41.98 16.65
CA LEU A 433 5.65 42.27 15.51
C LEU A 433 6.41 41.02 15.04
N GLN A 434 6.70 40.09 15.96
CA GLN A 434 7.33 38.82 15.65
C GLN A 434 6.41 37.93 14.83
N TYR A 435 5.15 37.76 15.23
CA TYR A 435 4.16 36.98 14.48
C TYR A 435 3.97 37.53 13.07
N ILE A 436 3.86 38.86 12.92
CA ILE A 436 3.76 39.53 11.61
C ILE A 436 5.01 39.30 10.76
N ASN A 437 6.21 39.35 11.36
CA ASN A 437 7.45 39.09 10.63
C ASN A 437 7.56 37.63 10.17
N ILE A 438 7.16 36.66 11.00
CA ILE A 438 7.12 35.24 10.62
C ILE A 438 6.14 35.06 9.45
N PHE A 439 4.92 35.60 9.57
CA PHE A 439 3.92 35.57 8.51
C PHE A 439 4.45 36.15 7.20
N ARG A 440 5.10 37.32 7.25
CA ARG A 440 5.69 37.96 6.08
C ARG A 440 6.82 37.15 5.46
N ASN A 441 7.67 36.51 6.26
CA ASN A 441 8.73 35.65 5.74
C ASN A 441 8.13 34.46 4.98
N ILE A 442 7.08 33.84 5.51
CA ILE A 442 6.37 32.75 4.82
C ILE A 442 5.77 33.26 3.49
N VAL A 443 5.00 34.36 3.53
CA VAL A 443 4.25 34.84 2.36
C VAL A 443 5.13 35.49 1.28
N TYR A 444 6.18 36.22 1.66
CA TYR A 444 6.97 37.03 0.74
C TYR A 444 8.35 36.49 0.43
N GLU A 445 8.84 35.50 1.17
CA GLU A 445 10.16 34.91 0.96
C GLU A 445 10.10 33.62 0.12
N PRO A 446 9.86 33.73 -1.21
CA PRO A 446 10.48 32.77 -2.13
C PRO A 446 11.13 33.49 -3.33
N ARG A 447 12.40 33.90 -3.19
CA ARG A 447 13.26 34.32 -4.33
C ARG A 447 14.64 33.68 -4.39
N LYS A 448 15.03 32.83 -3.44
CA LYS A 448 16.27 32.06 -3.57
C LYS A 448 15.97 30.74 -4.28
N ARG A 449 16.12 30.79 -5.62
CA ARG A 449 16.25 29.62 -6.49
C ARG A 449 17.15 28.55 -5.83
N PRO A 450 16.83 27.26 -5.92
CA PRO A 450 17.85 26.22 -5.84
C PRO A 450 18.71 26.34 -7.09
N GLY A 451 19.78 27.11 -6.98
CA GLY A 451 20.58 27.56 -8.12
C GLY A 451 21.97 27.98 -7.71
N SER A 452 22.70 27.07 -7.07
CA SER A 452 24.16 27.10 -6.98
C SER A 452 24.65 25.71 -6.60
N GLU A 453 24.36 24.72 -7.45
CA GLU A 453 25.37 23.69 -7.67
C GLU A 453 26.62 24.44 -8.14
N VAL A 454 27.64 24.40 -7.28
CA VAL A 454 28.99 24.80 -7.60
C VAL A 454 29.36 24.02 -8.85
N ARG A 455 29.31 24.70 -10.02
CA ARG A 455 30.05 24.29 -11.21
C ARG A 455 31.51 24.25 -10.78
N GLU A 456 31.97 23.06 -10.40
CA GLU A 456 33.38 22.77 -10.27
C GLU A 456 34.04 23.20 -11.58
N ARG A 457 34.94 24.16 -11.45
CA ARG A 457 35.77 24.67 -12.53
C ARG A 457 36.60 23.50 -13.05
N GLU A 458 36.38 23.13 -14.31
CA GLU A 458 37.38 22.41 -15.08
C GLU A 458 38.73 23.17 -15.00
N PRO A 459 39.82 22.52 -14.56
CA PRO A 459 41.13 23.14 -14.60
C PRO A 459 41.64 23.21 -16.04
N LYS A 460 41.91 24.44 -16.49
CA LYS A 460 42.63 24.76 -17.72
C LYS A 460 43.94 23.95 -17.80
N ARG A 461 44.10 23.19 -18.88
CA ARG A 461 45.39 22.68 -19.37
C ARG A 461 46.40 23.81 -19.41
N ALA A 462 47.47 23.69 -18.62
CA ALA A 462 48.70 24.42 -18.85
C ALA A 462 49.51 23.67 -19.93
N MET A 463 49.82 24.38 -21.02
CA MET A 463 50.87 23.97 -21.94
C MET A 463 52.22 24.08 -21.23
N GLN A 464 52.99 22.99 -21.25
CA GLN A 464 54.44 23.00 -21.40
C GLN A 464 54.88 21.72 -22.10
#